data_AF-A0A5N7CQM4-F1
#
_entry.id   AF-A0A5N7CQM4-F1
#
_cell.length_a   1.000
_cell.length_b   1.000
_cell.length_c   1.000
_cell.angle_alpha   90.00
_cell.angle_beta   90.00
_cell.angle_gamma   90.00
#
_symmetry.space_group_name_H-M   'P 1'
#
loop_
_entity.id
_entity.type
_entity.pdbx_description
1 polymer ?
#
loop_
_entity_poly.entity_id
_entity_poly.type
_entity_poly.pdbx_seq_one_letter_code
_entity_poly.pdbx_strand_id
1 'polypeptide(L)'
;MPEKKRTISTYQPSVGKRQRRSPVSSETANEEASSDEVEQISPESITIAIFCALVYEAVAVRYTLDEEYSCRPKGIGPKKYVYSFGRIAEHKVVIARPHQMGTIEAAHCATAVSQQFPNVRLALMVGIGAGIPNLPKHDIRLGDLAISIPQDGHPGVIQYDFVKYEQGGVAQKGYLNKPPPILISADGSLQEDELMEKHPLKKILRKITKIPKFARPRTDDILFDINFYHINEGSDCSECVASSERRILLRSPRSDHQPIIHRGLILSGNGVVKNP
;
A
#
# COMPACT_ATOMS: atom_id res chain seq x y z
N MET A 1 -47.22 16.13 -14.04
CA MET A 1 -47.68 17.27 -13.22
C MET A 1 -47.96 16.79 -11.80
N PRO A 2 -47.61 17.51 -10.72
CA PRO A 2 -46.65 18.62 -10.56
C PRO A 2 -45.50 18.26 -9.57
N GLU A 3 -44.24 18.54 -9.87
CA GLU A 3 -43.48 19.74 -9.47
C GLU A 3 -43.81 20.30 -8.07
N LYS A 4 -42.90 20.11 -7.10
CA LYS A 4 -42.82 20.91 -5.87
C LYS A 4 -41.55 21.75 -5.89
N LYS A 5 -41.68 23.01 -6.31
CA LYS A 5 -40.72 24.10 -6.11
C LYS A 5 -40.59 24.36 -4.59
N ARG A 6 -39.38 24.36 -4.05
CA ARG A 6 -39.09 24.91 -2.71
C ARG A 6 -38.56 26.32 -2.87
N THR A 7 -39.34 27.26 -2.36
CA THR A 7 -39.09 28.70 -2.33
C THR A 7 -38.08 29.04 -1.23
N ILE A 8 -37.17 29.96 -1.55
CA ILE A 8 -36.19 30.58 -0.66
C ILE A 8 -36.92 31.49 0.34
N SER A 9 -36.62 31.35 1.63
CA SER A 9 -37.06 32.28 2.68
C SER A 9 -35.83 32.88 3.36
N THR A 10 -35.50 34.10 2.97
CA THR A 10 -34.51 34.97 3.61
C THR A 10 -35.05 35.48 4.95
N TYR A 11 -34.36 35.18 6.04
CA TYR A 11 -34.62 35.75 7.36
C TYR A 11 -33.44 36.63 7.76
N GLN A 12 -33.68 37.92 7.98
CA GLN A 12 -32.78 38.84 8.66
C GLN A 12 -33.50 39.40 9.89
N PRO A 13 -32.79 39.55 11.02
CA PRO A 13 -33.10 40.64 11.93
C PRO A 13 -31.87 41.49 12.32
N SER A 14 -32.06 42.79 12.07
CA SER A 14 -31.74 43.99 12.87
C SER A 14 -30.40 44.15 13.58
N VAL A 15 -29.69 45.20 13.15
CA VAL A 15 -28.56 45.87 13.80
C VAL A 15 -29.03 46.65 15.05
N GLY A 16 -28.43 46.35 16.20
CA GLY A 16 -28.46 47.19 17.41
C GLY A 16 -27.05 47.66 17.77
N LYS A 17 -26.87 48.97 18.01
CA LYS A 17 -25.58 49.61 18.38
C LYS A 17 -25.48 49.88 19.88
N ARG A 18 -24.21 49.96 20.34
CA ARG A 18 -23.63 50.42 21.65
C ARG A 18 -23.46 49.29 22.69
N GLN A 19 -22.33 49.16 23.40
CA GLN A 19 -21.41 50.16 23.94
C GLN A 19 -20.03 49.53 24.26
N ARG A 20 -18.95 50.33 24.22
CA ARG A 20 -17.58 49.95 24.62
C ARG A 20 -17.46 49.72 26.13
N ARG A 21 -16.84 48.61 26.55
CA ARG A 21 -16.12 48.46 27.83
C ARG A 21 -14.84 47.66 27.59
N SER A 22 -13.74 48.13 28.18
CA SER A 22 -12.41 47.50 28.20
C SER A 22 -12.09 47.04 29.64
N PRO A 23 -10.98 46.30 29.85
CA PRO A 23 -10.95 44.88 30.17
C PRO A 23 -10.92 44.59 31.67
N VAL A 24 -11.42 43.42 32.09
CA VAL A 24 -11.16 42.88 33.42
C VAL A 24 -10.30 41.64 33.26
N SER A 25 -9.12 41.70 33.87
CA SER A 25 -8.17 40.63 34.07
C SER A 25 -8.76 39.54 34.96
N SER A 26 -8.74 38.29 34.50
CA SER A 26 -8.75 37.14 35.38
C SER A 26 -7.81 36.09 34.78
N GLU A 27 -6.64 35.99 35.40
CA GLU A 27 -5.75 34.84 35.32
C GLU A 27 -6.53 33.61 35.79
N THR A 28 -6.70 32.63 34.91
CA THR A 28 -6.98 31.26 35.31
C THR A 28 -6.30 30.32 34.33
N ALA A 29 -5.28 29.65 34.86
CA ALA A 29 -4.74 28.35 34.48
C ALA A 29 -4.45 28.11 32.98
N ASN A 30 -3.17 28.18 32.63
CA ASN A 30 -2.60 27.39 31.54
C ASN A 30 -2.87 25.91 31.82
N GLU A 31 -3.97 25.40 31.27
CA GLU A 31 -4.04 24.01 30.87
C GLU A 31 -3.22 23.89 29.59
N GLU A 32 -2.01 23.33 29.71
CA GLU A 32 -1.19 22.92 28.58
C GLU A 32 -1.98 21.89 27.75
N ALA A 33 -2.71 22.38 26.76
CA ALA A 33 -3.00 21.60 25.58
C ALA A 33 -1.66 21.37 24.88
N SER A 34 -1.04 20.21 25.09
CA SER A 34 0.01 19.74 24.19
C SER A 34 -0.64 19.52 22.83
N SER A 35 -0.72 20.58 22.03
CA SER A 35 -0.98 20.46 20.61
C SER A 35 0.15 19.62 20.06
N ASP A 36 -0.14 18.38 19.66
CA ASP A 36 0.70 17.60 18.77
C ASP A 36 0.80 18.36 17.44
N GLU A 37 1.60 19.42 17.40
CA GLU A 37 1.86 20.19 16.20
C GLU A 37 2.70 19.31 15.27
N VAL A 38 2.01 18.70 14.31
CA VAL A 38 2.66 17.90 13.26
C VAL A 38 3.62 18.79 12.48
N GLU A 39 4.93 18.53 12.59
CA GLU A 39 5.99 19.32 11.95
C GLU A 39 5.68 19.49 10.45
N GLN A 40 5.74 20.75 9.97
CA GLN A 40 5.54 21.07 8.57
C GLN A 40 6.87 21.07 7.81
N ILE A 41 6.99 20.19 6.81
CA ILE A 41 8.18 20.06 5.98
C ILE A 41 7.98 20.66 4.58
N SER A 42 9.08 20.98 3.91
CA SER A 42 9.06 21.42 2.51
C SER A 42 8.94 20.22 1.55
N PRO A 43 8.27 20.37 0.39
CA PRO A 43 8.23 19.34 -0.65
C PRO A 43 9.61 18.90 -1.14
N GLU A 44 10.61 19.81 -1.12
CA GLU A 44 12.00 19.52 -1.48
C GLU A 44 12.70 18.59 -0.49
N SER A 45 12.22 18.50 0.75
CA SER A 45 12.83 17.62 1.74
C SER A 45 12.46 16.15 1.56
N ILE A 46 11.43 15.86 0.75
CA ILE A 46 10.95 14.50 0.48
C ILE A 46 11.82 13.85 -0.60
N THR A 47 12.32 12.65 -0.32
CA THR A 47 13.28 11.96 -1.20
C THR A 47 12.80 10.59 -1.70
N ILE A 48 11.80 10.02 -1.05
CA ILE A 48 11.24 8.70 -1.40
C ILE A 48 9.72 8.80 -1.50
N ALA A 49 9.15 8.25 -2.56
CA ALA A 49 7.72 8.04 -2.69
C ALA A 49 7.35 6.59 -2.41
N ILE A 50 6.30 6.37 -1.63
CA ILE A 50 5.69 5.06 -1.41
C ILE A 50 4.29 5.11 -2.01
N PHE A 51 4.06 4.27 -3.01
CA PHE A 51 2.77 4.11 -3.65
C PHE A 51 2.07 2.88 -3.09
N CYS A 52 0.82 3.08 -2.69
CA CYS A 52 -0.11 2.01 -2.35
C CYS A 52 -1.29 2.06 -3.30
N ALA A 53 -1.99 0.94 -3.50
CA ALA A 53 -3.23 0.89 -4.27
C ALA A 53 -4.46 1.06 -3.36
N LEU A 54 -4.41 0.51 -2.15
CA LEU A 54 -5.54 0.41 -1.22
C LEU A 54 -5.35 1.26 0.03
N VAL A 55 -6.47 1.60 0.67
CA VAL A 55 -6.48 2.36 1.93
C VAL A 55 -5.76 1.56 3.03
N TYR A 56 -6.02 0.27 3.14
CA TYR A 56 -5.39 -0.58 4.16
C TYR A 56 -3.87 -0.68 4.00
N GLU A 57 -3.37 -0.70 2.77
CA GLU A 57 -1.93 -0.67 2.48
C GLU A 57 -1.30 0.65 2.94
N ALA A 58 -1.91 1.78 2.57
CA ALA A 58 -1.42 3.09 3.00
C ALA A 58 -1.44 3.24 4.53
N VAL A 59 -2.47 2.72 5.19
CA VAL A 59 -2.55 2.71 6.67
C VAL A 59 -1.46 1.83 7.27
N ALA A 60 -1.18 0.65 6.70
CA ALA A 60 -0.09 -0.21 7.17
C ALA A 60 1.27 0.49 7.08
N VAL A 61 1.56 1.17 5.96
CA VAL A 61 2.79 1.96 5.79
C VAL A 61 2.84 3.12 6.78
N ARG A 62 1.72 3.80 7.04
CA ARG A 62 1.69 4.87 8.06
C ARG A 62 2.05 4.36 9.46
N TYR A 63 1.62 3.16 9.84
CA TYR A 63 2.00 2.56 11.11
C TYR A 63 3.49 2.20 11.23
N THR A 64 4.23 2.13 10.11
CA THR A 64 5.68 1.93 10.13
C THR A 64 6.47 3.22 10.22
N LEU A 65 5.83 4.38 10.13
CA LEU A 65 6.51 5.67 10.26
C LEU A 65 7.10 5.80 11.68
N ASP A 66 8.27 6.41 11.74
CA ASP A 66 8.87 6.88 12.99
C ASP A 66 8.22 8.18 13.43
N GLU A 67 7.79 9.00 12.46
CA GLU A 67 7.21 10.32 12.67
C GLU A 67 6.26 10.68 11.52
N GLU A 68 5.14 11.34 11.81
CA GLU A 68 4.23 11.90 10.80
C GLU A 68 4.52 13.38 10.58
N TYR A 69 4.38 13.83 9.33
CA TYR A 69 4.61 15.23 8.95
C TYR A 69 3.41 15.82 8.22
N SER A 70 3.37 17.14 8.17
CA SER A 70 2.51 17.89 7.26
C SER A 70 3.37 18.49 6.15
N CYS A 71 2.83 18.56 4.94
CA CYS A 71 3.51 19.18 3.81
C CYS A 71 2.49 19.85 2.90
N ARG A 72 2.86 21.00 2.36
CA ARG A 72 2.05 21.74 1.38
C ARG A 72 2.70 21.57 0.01
N PRO A 73 2.16 20.71 -0.87
CA PRO A 73 2.74 20.48 -2.19
C PRO A 73 2.76 21.74 -3.04
N LYS A 74 3.79 21.91 -3.89
CA LYS A 74 4.02 23.12 -4.71
C LYS A 74 3.18 23.24 -5.99
N GLY A 75 2.16 22.40 -6.17
CA GLY A 75 1.39 22.32 -7.42
C GLY A 75 0.55 23.57 -7.73
N ILE A 76 0.67 24.08 -8.96
CA ILE A 76 -0.27 25.05 -9.56
C ILE A 76 -1.41 24.24 -10.20
N GLY A 77 -2.63 24.37 -9.66
CA GLY A 77 -3.83 23.70 -10.19
C GLY A 77 -4.64 22.96 -9.12
N PRO A 78 -5.78 22.35 -9.51
CA PRO A 78 -6.64 21.63 -8.57
C PRO A 78 -5.91 20.41 -8.00
N LYS A 79 -5.98 20.22 -6.67
CA LYS A 79 -5.40 19.06 -6.00
C LYS A 79 -6.17 17.79 -6.38
N LYS A 80 -5.57 16.94 -7.23
CA LYS A 80 -6.17 15.65 -7.64
C LYS A 80 -6.00 14.54 -6.59
N TYR A 81 -4.94 14.60 -5.77
CA TYR A 81 -4.60 13.55 -4.81
C TYR A 81 -4.37 14.12 -3.41
N VAL A 82 -4.63 13.27 -2.41
CA VAL A 82 -4.28 13.52 -1.00
C VAL A 82 -3.10 12.63 -0.65
N TYR A 83 -2.09 13.22 -0.04
CA TYR A 83 -0.86 12.56 0.37
C TYR A 83 -0.77 12.47 1.88
N SER A 84 -0.08 11.45 2.37
CA SER A 84 0.42 11.41 3.76
C SER A 84 1.94 11.57 3.74
N PHE A 85 2.51 12.10 4.81
CA PHE A 85 3.93 12.37 4.91
C PHE A 85 4.48 11.84 6.22
N GLY A 86 5.75 11.48 6.22
CA GLY A 86 6.41 11.09 7.45
C GLY A 86 7.87 10.76 7.23
N ARG A 87 8.44 10.07 8.22
CA ARG A 87 9.83 9.65 8.24
C ARG A 87 9.95 8.16 8.52
N ILE A 88 10.86 7.51 7.81
CA ILE A 88 11.38 6.17 8.15
C ILE A 88 12.89 6.28 8.19
N ALA A 89 13.49 6.04 9.36
CA ALA A 89 14.89 6.30 9.64
C ALA A 89 15.27 7.75 9.25
N GLU A 90 16.27 7.94 8.39
CA GLU A 90 16.68 9.25 7.88
C GLU A 90 15.87 9.72 6.65
N HIS A 91 14.95 8.92 6.13
CA HIS A 91 14.24 9.20 4.89
C HIS A 91 12.89 9.87 5.13
N LYS A 92 12.71 11.09 4.60
CA LYS A 92 11.41 11.74 4.50
C LYS A 92 10.65 11.19 3.29
N VAL A 93 9.48 10.64 3.56
CA VAL A 93 8.66 9.90 2.60
C VAL A 93 7.34 10.63 2.30
N VAL A 94 6.88 10.49 1.06
CA VAL A 94 5.47 10.76 0.69
C VAL A 94 4.76 9.44 0.43
N ILE A 95 3.61 9.24 1.05
CA ILE A 95 2.72 8.11 0.79
C ILE A 95 1.61 8.61 -0.13
N ALA A 96 1.54 8.04 -1.32
CA ALA A 96 0.61 8.42 -2.37
C ALA A 96 -0.27 7.21 -2.76
N ARG A 97 -1.51 7.51 -3.14
CA ARG A 97 -2.46 6.49 -3.58
C ARG A 97 -3.36 7.08 -4.66
N PRO A 98 -3.63 6.35 -5.76
CA PRO A 98 -4.59 6.79 -6.75
C PRO A 98 -6.02 6.75 -6.18
N HIS A 99 -6.95 7.46 -6.82
CA HIS A 99 -8.36 7.43 -6.41
C HIS A 99 -9.06 6.12 -6.79
N GLN A 100 -8.54 5.41 -7.77
CA GLN A 100 -9.03 4.12 -8.27
C GLN A 100 -7.85 3.19 -8.54
N MET A 101 -8.10 1.88 -8.48
CA MET A 101 -7.10 0.88 -8.86
C MET A 101 -6.91 0.85 -10.38
N GLY A 102 -5.74 0.39 -10.81
CA GLY A 102 -5.38 0.22 -12.21
C GLY A 102 -4.08 0.92 -12.57
N THR A 103 -3.43 0.41 -13.62
CA THR A 103 -2.10 0.87 -14.06
C THR A 103 -2.10 2.33 -14.53
N ILE A 104 -3.18 2.77 -15.19
CA ILE A 104 -3.34 4.15 -15.70
C ILE A 104 -3.41 5.16 -14.54
N GLU A 105 -4.28 4.92 -13.55
CA GLU A 105 -4.42 5.83 -12.42
C GLU A 105 -3.17 5.82 -11.53
N ALA A 106 -2.52 4.67 -11.37
CA ALA A 106 -1.23 4.59 -10.71
C ALA A 106 -0.17 5.45 -11.43
N ALA A 107 -0.10 5.39 -12.77
CA ALA A 107 0.81 6.21 -13.56
C ALA A 107 0.51 7.72 -13.42
N HIS A 108 -0.76 8.13 -13.46
CA HIS A 108 -1.13 9.53 -13.22
C HIS A 108 -0.78 10.01 -11.81
N CYS A 109 -0.96 9.15 -10.80
CA CYS A 109 -0.56 9.46 -9.42
C CYS A 109 0.95 9.63 -9.30
N ALA A 110 1.73 8.73 -9.92
CA ALA A 110 3.19 8.80 -9.94
C ALA A 110 3.70 10.08 -10.63
N THR A 111 3.13 10.45 -11.77
CA THR A 111 3.45 11.72 -12.45
C THR A 111 3.17 12.93 -11.56
N ALA A 112 2.02 12.95 -10.87
CA ALA A 112 1.68 14.04 -9.97
C ALA A 112 2.67 14.16 -8.79
N VAL A 113 3.11 13.03 -8.22
CA VAL A 113 4.14 13.01 -7.19
C VAL A 113 5.46 13.57 -7.73
N SER A 114 5.92 13.12 -8.90
CA SER A 114 7.16 13.60 -9.51
C SER A 114 7.15 15.11 -9.77
N GLN A 115 6.00 15.68 -10.14
CA GLN A 115 5.85 17.12 -10.36
C GLN A 115 5.80 17.93 -9.06
N GLN A 116 5.22 17.38 -8.00
CA GLN A 116 5.00 18.12 -6.74
C GLN A 116 6.16 17.99 -5.74
N PHE A 117 6.99 16.95 -5.86
CA PHE A 117 8.09 16.64 -4.95
C PHE A 117 9.39 16.45 -5.76
N PRO A 118 10.08 17.55 -6.12
CA PRO A 118 11.14 17.53 -7.13
C PRO A 118 12.39 16.72 -6.73
N ASN A 119 12.60 16.48 -5.43
CA ASN A 119 13.76 15.73 -4.92
C ASN A 119 13.46 14.25 -4.66
N VAL A 120 12.25 13.77 -5.02
CA VAL A 120 11.94 12.34 -5.00
C VAL A 120 12.83 11.64 -6.02
N ARG A 121 13.71 10.78 -5.52
CA ARG A 121 14.69 10.03 -6.32
C ARG A 121 14.42 8.53 -6.39
N LEU A 122 13.61 8.02 -5.46
CA LEU A 122 13.24 6.62 -5.36
C LEU A 122 11.73 6.50 -5.18
N ALA A 123 11.15 5.47 -5.79
CA ALA A 123 9.75 5.14 -5.64
C ALA A 123 9.60 3.65 -5.31
N LEU A 124 8.79 3.34 -4.31
CA LEU A 124 8.45 1.97 -3.92
C LEU A 124 6.96 1.76 -4.18
N MET A 125 6.61 0.67 -4.85
CA MET A 125 5.23 0.20 -4.91
C MET A 125 5.06 -0.88 -3.84
N VAL A 126 4.20 -0.63 -2.86
CA VAL A 126 3.95 -1.51 -1.72
C VAL A 126 2.46 -1.82 -1.66
N GLY A 127 2.12 -3.10 -1.66
CA GLY A 127 0.73 -3.51 -1.59
C GLY A 127 0.56 -5.02 -1.38
N ILE A 128 -0.69 -5.42 -1.29
CA ILE A 128 -1.10 -6.81 -1.20
C ILE A 128 -1.14 -7.39 -2.61
N GLY A 129 -0.59 -8.59 -2.78
CA GLY A 129 -0.63 -9.34 -4.03
C GLY A 129 -1.21 -10.73 -3.83
N ALA A 130 -1.62 -11.36 -4.93
CA ALA A 130 -1.93 -12.78 -4.95
C ALA A 130 -0.64 -13.60 -5.12
N GLY A 131 -0.52 -14.71 -4.40
CA GLY A 131 0.56 -15.68 -4.58
C GLY A 131 0.05 -16.89 -5.36
N ILE A 132 0.83 -17.34 -6.37
CA ILE A 132 0.57 -18.57 -7.10
C ILE A 132 1.68 -19.57 -6.72
N PRO A 133 1.41 -20.57 -5.87
CA PRO A 133 2.41 -21.55 -5.49
C PRO A 133 2.81 -22.46 -6.65
N ASN A 134 4.09 -22.82 -6.74
CA ASN A 134 4.62 -23.84 -7.63
C ASN A 134 5.39 -24.87 -6.80
N LEU A 135 4.65 -25.82 -6.22
CA LEU A 135 5.21 -26.80 -5.28
C LEU A 135 6.11 -27.83 -5.97
N PRO A 136 7.18 -28.30 -5.31
CA PRO A 136 7.64 -27.89 -3.99
C PRO A 136 8.57 -26.65 -4.01
N LYS A 137 8.91 -26.14 -5.19
CA LYS A 137 9.99 -25.14 -5.37
C LYS A 137 9.64 -23.76 -4.81
N HIS A 138 8.40 -23.30 -5.01
CA HIS A 138 7.91 -22.00 -4.59
C HIS A 138 6.59 -22.15 -3.84
N ASP A 139 6.69 -22.39 -2.53
CA ASP A 139 5.53 -22.48 -1.64
C ASP A 139 5.25 -21.12 -0.97
N ILE A 140 4.79 -20.15 -1.78
CA ILE A 140 4.31 -18.86 -1.28
C ILE A 140 2.97 -19.05 -0.57
N ARG A 141 2.83 -18.46 0.62
CA ARG A 141 1.62 -18.59 1.45
C ARG A 141 1.08 -17.24 1.86
N LEU A 142 -0.20 -17.21 2.28
CA LEU A 142 -0.78 -15.99 2.86
C LEU A 142 0.08 -15.44 4.00
N GLY A 143 0.38 -14.15 3.91
CA GLY A 143 1.22 -13.42 4.86
C GLY A 143 2.71 -13.43 4.54
N ASP A 144 3.15 -14.15 3.50
CA ASP A 144 4.52 -14.03 2.97
C ASP A 144 4.74 -12.69 2.27
N LEU A 145 6.01 -12.36 2.08
CA LEU A 145 6.45 -11.16 1.38
C LEU A 145 7.09 -11.54 0.05
N ALA A 146 6.83 -10.75 -0.98
CA ALA A 146 7.50 -10.86 -2.27
C ALA A 146 8.30 -9.58 -2.53
N ILE A 147 9.58 -9.73 -2.90
CA ILE A 147 10.45 -8.63 -3.29
C ILE A 147 10.86 -8.83 -4.74
N SER A 148 10.52 -7.86 -5.58
CA SER A 148 10.87 -7.87 -7.00
C SER A 148 12.38 -7.63 -7.16
N ILE A 149 13.11 -8.66 -7.59
CA ILE A 149 14.52 -8.54 -7.98
C ILE A 149 14.72 -9.01 -9.42
N PRO A 150 15.69 -8.44 -10.16
CA PRO A 150 16.04 -8.91 -11.49
C PRO A 150 16.53 -10.36 -11.45
N GLN A 151 16.03 -11.20 -12.35
CA GLN A 151 16.36 -12.62 -12.42
C GLN A 151 16.20 -13.12 -13.86
N ASP A 152 17.07 -14.04 -14.29
CA ASP A 152 16.97 -14.73 -15.59
C ASP A 152 16.84 -13.78 -16.79
N GLY A 153 17.52 -12.63 -16.76
CA GLY A 153 17.46 -11.61 -17.81
C GLY A 153 16.25 -10.68 -17.76
N HIS A 154 15.34 -10.86 -16.79
CA HIS A 154 14.19 -10.00 -16.56
C HIS A 154 14.45 -8.93 -15.49
N PRO A 155 13.81 -7.76 -15.57
CA PRO A 155 14.09 -6.61 -14.70
C PRO A 155 13.45 -6.70 -13.31
N GLY A 156 12.66 -7.74 -13.01
CA GLY A 156 12.00 -7.95 -11.71
C GLY A 156 10.48 -7.93 -11.78
N VAL A 157 9.88 -6.99 -12.52
CA VAL A 157 8.43 -6.97 -12.75
C VAL A 157 8.11 -7.26 -14.20
N ILE A 158 7.26 -8.26 -14.40
CA ILE A 158 6.75 -8.72 -15.68
C ILE A 158 5.29 -8.30 -15.81
N GLN A 159 4.93 -7.70 -16.95
CA GLN A 159 3.54 -7.46 -17.25
C GLN A 159 2.94 -8.64 -18.02
N TYR A 160 2.20 -9.50 -17.32
CA TYR A 160 1.77 -10.80 -17.85
C TYR A 160 0.68 -10.70 -18.92
N ASP A 161 -0.11 -9.62 -18.91
CA ASP A 161 -1.21 -9.40 -19.86
C ASP A 161 -0.81 -8.50 -21.05
N PHE A 162 0.43 -7.98 -21.06
CA PHE A 162 0.94 -7.23 -22.19
C PHE A 162 1.67 -8.15 -23.16
N VAL A 163 0.86 -8.77 -24.02
CA VAL A 163 1.27 -9.81 -24.95
C VAL A 163 1.07 -9.40 -26.40
N LYS A 164 1.89 -9.97 -27.28
CA LYS A 164 1.72 -9.92 -28.72
C LYS A 164 1.30 -11.30 -29.22
N TYR A 165 0.19 -11.35 -29.94
CA TYR A 165 -0.26 -12.57 -30.61
C TYR A 165 0.50 -12.74 -31.93
N GLU A 166 1.12 -13.90 -32.12
CA GLU A 166 1.89 -14.27 -33.31
C GLU A 166 1.38 -15.63 -33.83
N GLN A 167 1.71 -15.99 -35.08
CA GLN A 167 1.24 -17.25 -35.68
C GLN A 167 1.61 -18.51 -34.88
N GLY A 168 2.69 -18.45 -34.09
CA GLY A 168 3.15 -19.55 -33.23
C GLY A 168 2.74 -19.45 -31.75
N GLY A 169 1.90 -18.48 -31.37
CA GLY A 169 1.41 -18.34 -29.99
C GLY A 169 1.46 -16.92 -29.43
N VAL A 170 1.60 -16.82 -28.11
CA VAL A 170 1.54 -15.57 -27.36
C VAL A 170 2.95 -15.21 -26.87
N ALA A 171 3.48 -14.07 -27.33
CA ALA A 171 4.77 -13.55 -26.92
C ALA A 171 4.60 -12.43 -25.89
N GLN A 172 5.09 -12.62 -24.67
CA GLN A 172 5.09 -11.58 -23.64
C GLN A 172 6.01 -10.42 -24.04
N LYS A 173 5.53 -9.18 -23.91
CA LYS A 173 6.28 -7.97 -24.29
C LYS A 173 6.50 -6.99 -23.14
N GLY A 174 5.68 -7.05 -22.08
CA GLY A 174 5.72 -6.05 -21.03
C GLY A 174 6.62 -6.42 -19.86
N TYR A 175 7.42 -5.44 -19.46
CA TYR A 175 8.22 -5.47 -18.24
C TYR A 175 8.42 -4.03 -17.75
N LEU A 176 8.60 -3.85 -16.44
CA LEU A 176 8.97 -2.55 -15.88
C LEU A 176 10.48 -2.38 -15.85
N ASN A 177 10.94 -1.15 -15.61
CA ASN A 177 12.37 -0.88 -15.44
C ASN A 177 12.95 -1.67 -14.26
N LYS A 178 14.22 -2.05 -14.39
CA LYS A 178 15.00 -2.66 -13.30
C LYS A 178 15.05 -1.69 -12.11
N PRO A 179 14.87 -2.17 -10.86
CA PRO A 179 15.09 -1.35 -9.68
C PRO A 179 16.48 -0.69 -9.70
N PRO A 180 16.62 0.57 -9.25
CA PRO A 180 17.91 1.22 -9.11
C PRO A 180 18.92 0.35 -8.33
N PRO A 181 20.21 0.33 -8.68
CA PRO A 181 21.21 -0.53 -8.04
C PRO A 181 21.26 -0.41 -6.51
N ILE A 182 21.00 0.79 -5.97
CA ILE A 182 20.95 1.01 -4.53
C ILE A 182 19.86 0.18 -3.82
N LEU A 183 18.69 -0.02 -4.43
CA LEU A 183 17.63 -0.83 -3.84
C LEU A 183 17.96 -2.32 -3.89
N ILE A 184 18.63 -2.76 -4.97
CA ILE A 184 19.11 -4.14 -5.09
C ILE A 184 20.19 -4.42 -4.04
N SER A 185 21.12 -3.49 -3.86
CA SER A 185 22.16 -3.60 -2.83
C SER A 185 21.56 -3.59 -1.42
N ALA A 186 20.52 -2.78 -1.18
CA ALA A 186 19.83 -2.74 0.12
C ALA A 186 19.12 -4.06 0.43
N ASP A 187 18.46 -4.69 -0.56
CA ASP A 187 17.89 -6.04 -0.39
C ASP A 187 18.99 -7.09 -0.14
N GLY A 188 20.13 -6.99 -0.82
CA GLY A 188 21.29 -7.86 -0.56
C GLY A 188 21.76 -7.76 0.89
N SER A 189 21.88 -6.55 1.44
CA SER A 189 22.21 -6.34 2.86
C SER A 189 21.14 -6.90 3.81
N LEU A 190 19.85 -6.77 3.45
CA LEU A 190 18.76 -7.38 4.20
C LEU A 190 18.87 -8.91 4.21
N GLN A 191 19.24 -9.51 3.08
CA GLN A 191 19.45 -10.95 2.94
C GLN A 191 20.67 -11.44 3.73
N GLU A 192 21.76 -10.66 3.78
CA GLU A 192 22.92 -10.96 4.65
C GLU A 192 22.49 -11.02 6.13
N ASP A 193 21.71 -10.04 6.60
CA ASP A 193 21.21 -10.01 7.96
C ASP A 193 20.26 -11.18 8.28
N GLU A 194 19.46 -11.63 7.31
CA GLU A 194 18.63 -12.84 7.43
C GLU A 194 19.48 -14.10 7.58
N LEU A 195 20.54 -14.26 6.77
CA LEU A 195 21.47 -15.39 6.84
C LEU A 195 22.26 -15.40 8.16
N MET A 196 22.47 -14.22 8.75
CA MET A 196 23.07 -14.05 10.07
C MET A 196 22.05 -14.18 11.22
N GLU A 197 20.80 -14.58 10.95
CA GLU A 197 19.71 -14.75 11.94
C GLU A 197 19.37 -13.48 12.75
N LYS A 198 19.65 -12.28 12.21
CA LYS A 198 19.31 -11.01 12.88
C LYS A 198 17.82 -10.65 12.79
N HIS A 199 17.10 -11.23 11.83
CA HIS A 199 15.65 -11.09 11.60
C HIS A 199 15.11 -9.64 11.72
N PRO A 200 15.64 -8.65 10.96
CA PRO A 200 15.20 -7.26 11.04
C PRO A 200 13.69 -7.08 10.77
N LEU A 201 13.14 -7.87 9.84
CA LEU A 201 11.71 -7.87 9.52
C LEU A 201 10.83 -8.19 10.73
N LYS A 202 11.23 -9.15 11.57
CA LYS A 202 10.49 -9.57 12.76
C LYS A 202 10.28 -8.41 13.73
N LYS A 203 11.28 -7.52 13.86
CA LYS A 203 11.20 -6.33 14.71
C LYS A 203 10.16 -5.33 14.19
N ILE A 204 10.16 -5.07 12.88
CA ILE A 204 9.23 -4.14 12.23
C ILE A 204 7.80 -4.68 12.30
N LEU A 205 7.61 -5.95 11.92
CA LEU A 205 6.29 -6.58 11.92
C LEU A 205 5.66 -6.63 13.30
N ARG A 206 6.43 -6.81 14.38
CA ARG A 206 5.91 -6.76 15.76
C ARG A 206 5.23 -5.43 16.11
N LYS A 207 5.62 -4.31 15.51
CA LYS A 207 4.98 -3.01 15.75
C LYS A 207 3.58 -2.99 15.13
N ILE A 208 3.47 -3.42 13.88
CA ILE A 208 2.21 -3.38 13.11
C ILE A 208 1.24 -4.49 13.55
N THR A 209 1.74 -5.72 13.73
CA THR A 209 0.90 -6.90 14.01
C THR A 209 0.28 -6.90 15.41
N LYS A 210 0.70 -6.00 16.31
CA LYS A 210 0.00 -5.73 17.58
C LYS A 210 -1.34 -5.03 17.38
N ILE A 211 -1.53 -4.36 16.24
CA ILE A 211 -2.78 -3.70 15.90
C ILE A 211 -3.74 -4.79 15.43
N PRO A 212 -4.89 -5.03 16.10
CA PRO A 212 -5.73 -6.19 15.83
C PRO A 212 -6.16 -6.33 14.36
N LYS A 213 -6.40 -5.22 13.66
CA LYS A 213 -6.78 -5.20 12.23
C LYS A 213 -5.66 -5.58 11.26
N PHE A 214 -4.41 -5.55 11.71
CA PHE A 214 -3.22 -5.89 10.93
C PHE A 214 -2.46 -7.07 11.54
N ALA A 215 -3.07 -7.76 12.50
CA ALA A 215 -2.53 -8.98 13.06
C ALA A 215 -2.51 -10.07 11.98
N ARG A 216 -1.51 -10.96 12.06
CA ARG A 216 -1.48 -12.15 11.22
C ARG A 216 -2.70 -13.03 11.54
N PRO A 217 -3.43 -13.53 10.52
CA PRO A 217 -4.47 -14.52 10.73
C PRO A 217 -3.94 -15.76 11.47
N ARG A 218 -4.78 -16.35 12.34
CA ARG A 218 -4.44 -17.58 13.08
C ARG A 218 -4.74 -18.86 12.30
N THR A 219 -5.47 -18.73 11.20
CA THR A 219 -5.83 -19.84 10.33
C THR A 219 -4.68 -20.12 9.37
N ASP A 220 -4.38 -21.40 9.18
CA ASP A 220 -3.45 -21.81 8.16
C ASP A 220 -3.98 -21.47 6.77
N ASP A 221 -3.05 -21.22 5.86
CA ASP A 221 -3.34 -21.00 4.46
C ASP A 221 -3.82 -22.32 3.81
N ILE A 222 -4.84 -22.25 2.97
CA ILE A 222 -5.48 -23.42 2.33
C ILE A 222 -5.18 -23.37 0.84
N LEU A 223 -4.50 -24.40 0.32
CA LEU A 223 -4.25 -24.56 -1.10
C LEU A 223 -5.20 -25.61 -1.68
N PHE A 224 -6.04 -25.19 -2.62
CA PHE A 224 -6.88 -26.11 -3.39
C PHE A 224 -6.09 -26.71 -4.56
N ASP A 225 -6.52 -27.88 -5.02
CA ASP A 225 -6.02 -28.48 -6.27
C ASP A 225 -6.33 -27.56 -7.44
N ILE A 226 -5.40 -27.45 -8.41
CA ILE A 226 -5.56 -26.58 -9.59
C ILE A 226 -6.79 -26.93 -10.43
N ASN A 227 -7.26 -28.17 -10.39
CA ASN A 227 -8.45 -28.60 -11.12
C ASN A 227 -9.74 -28.51 -10.28
N PHE A 228 -9.67 -27.92 -9.09
CA PHE A 228 -10.83 -27.74 -8.22
C PHE A 228 -11.61 -26.49 -8.63
N TYR A 229 -12.85 -26.70 -9.07
CA TYR A 229 -13.77 -25.61 -9.35
C TYR A 229 -14.39 -25.12 -8.04
N HIS A 230 -14.10 -23.87 -7.69
CA HIS A 230 -14.68 -23.22 -6.53
C HIS A 230 -16.21 -23.12 -6.68
N ILE A 231 -16.92 -23.54 -5.63
CA ILE A 231 -18.39 -23.71 -5.63
C ILE A 231 -19.10 -22.37 -5.83
N ASN A 232 -18.54 -21.29 -5.28
CA ASN A 232 -19.15 -19.97 -5.29
C ASN A 232 -18.16 -18.90 -5.75
N GLU A 233 -18.67 -17.87 -6.43
CA GLU A 233 -17.98 -16.58 -6.62
C GLU A 233 -18.06 -15.68 -5.37
N GLY A 234 -18.18 -16.28 -4.19
CA GLY A 234 -18.34 -15.58 -2.91
C GLY A 234 -17.09 -14.82 -2.47
N SER A 235 -17.20 -14.11 -1.34
CA SER A 235 -16.08 -13.34 -0.76
C SER A 235 -14.99 -14.21 -0.13
N ASP A 236 -15.26 -15.49 0.14
CA ASP A 236 -14.32 -16.45 0.71
C ASP A 236 -14.60 -17.89 0.23
N CYS A 237 -13.71 -18.81 0.63
CA CYS A 237 -13.77 -20.22 0.26
C CYS A 237 -14.39 -21.13 1.35
N SER A 238 -15.16 -20.60 2.31
CA SER A 238 -15.67 -21.38 3.45
C SER A 238 -16.54 -22.56 3.00
N GLU A 239 -17.38 -22.37 1.98
CA GLU A 239 -18.21 -23.45 1.43
C GLU A 239 -17.39 -24.49 0.66
N CYS A 240 -16.31 -24.05 -0.02
CA CYS A 240 -15.37 -24.97 -0.66
C CYS A 240 -14.68 -25.86 0.38
N VAL A 241 -14.35 -25.32 1.55
CA VAL A 241 -13.77 -26.09 2.66
C VAL A 241 -14.80 -27.01 3.31
N ALA A 242 -16.07 -26.59 3.41
CA ALA A 242 -17.13 -27.40 3.99
C ALA A 242 -17.61 -28.53 3.06
N SER A 243 -17.38 -28.40 1.74
CA SER A 243 -17.84 -29.36 0.74
C SER A 243 -17.26 -30.76 0.90
N SER A 244 -18.07 -31.76 0.55
CA SER A 244 -17.67 -33.15 0.40
C SER A 244 -16.74 -33.38 -0.80
N GLU A 245 -16.79 -32.50 -1.81
CA GLU A 245 -15.97 -32.59 -3.03
C GLU A 245 -14.65 -31.82 -2.93
N ARG A 246 -14.35 -31.24 -1.76
CA ARG A 246 -13.14 -30.42 -1.57
C ARG A 246 -11.89 -31.18 -1.97
N ARG A 247 -11.04 -30.52 -2.76
CA ARG A 247 -9.70 -31.03 -3.10
C ARG A 247 -8.66 -30.06 -2.57
N ILE A 248 -8.19 -30.32 -1.35
CA ILE A 248 -7.17 -29.51 -0.67
C ILE A 248 -5.85 -30.26 -0.77
N LEU A 249 -4.81 -29.58 -1.26
CA LEU A 249 -3.46 -30.11 -1.32
C LEU A 249 -2.80 -29.99 0.05
N LEU A 250 -2.28 -31.11 0.56
CA LEU A 250 -1.53 -31.13 1.80
C LEU A 250 -0.16 -30.45 1.57
N ARG A 251 0.17 -29.50 2.44
CA ARG A 251 1.46 -28.83 2.47
C ARG A 251 2.19 -29.14 3.76
N SER A 252 3.52 -29.27 3.68
CA SER A 252 4.35 -29.46 4.87
C SER A 252 4.14 -28.32 5.87
N PRO A 253 3.93 -28.60 7.16
CA PRO A 253 3.83 -27.54 8.17
C PRO A 253 5.10 -26.68 8.17
N ARG A 254 4.95 -25.37 8.37
CA ARG A 254 6.10 -24.49 8.60
C ARG A 254 6.53 -24.59 10.05
N SER A 255 7.83 -24.62 10.28
CA SER A 255 8.43 -24.68 11.62
C SER A 255 8.20 -23.39 12.42
N ASP A 256 8.05 -22.26 11.74
CA ASP A 256 7.67 -21.00 12.36
C ASP A 256 6.47 -20.33 11.67
N HIS A 257 5.86 -19.39 12.38
CA HIS A 257 4.78 -18.54 11.87
C HIS A 257 5.29 -17.16 11.47
N GLN A 258 6.56 -17.04 11.03
CA GLN A 258 7.05 -15.81 10.42
C GLN A 258 6.73 -15.81 8.92
N PRO A 259 6.58 -14.62 8.31
CA PRO A 259 6.55 -14.52 6.86
C PRO A 259 7.85 -15.03 6.24
N ILE A 260 7.74 -15.77 5.14
CA ILE A 260 8.87 -16.08 4.28
C ILE A 260 8.99 -14.97 3.23
N ILE A 261 10.22 -14.56 2.93
CA ILE A 261 10.53 -13.57 1.91
C ILE A 261 10.89 -14.30 0.62
N HIS A 262 10.10 -14.08 -0.43
CA HIS A 262 10.33 -14.61 -1.77
C HIS A 262 10.94 -13.51 -2.63
N ARG A 263 12.20 -13.70 -3.04
CA ARG A 263 12.91 -12.79 -3.94
C ARG A 263 12.86 -13.35 -5.35
N GLY A 264 12.34 -12.58 -6.29
CA GLY A 264 12.30 -13.00 -7.69
C GLY A 264 11.43 -12.11 -8.56
N LEU A 265 10.88 -12.71 -9.61
CA LEU A 265 10.00 -12.02 -10.55
C LEU A 265 8.59 -11.88 -9.98
N ILE A 266 8.00 -10.68 -10.13
CA ILE A 266 6.61 -10.40 -9.78
C ILE A 266 5.82 -10.14 -11.05
N LEU A 267 4.67 -10.81 -11.16
CA LEU A 267 3.71 -10.58 -12.23
C LEU A 267 2.80 -9.39 -11.88
N SER A 268 2.59 -8.50 -12.83
CA SER A 268 1.69 -7.35 -12.74
C SER A 268 0.82 -7.26 -13.99
N GLY A 269 -0.38 -6.73 -13.88
CA GLY A 269 -1.31 -6.62 -15.00
C GLY A 269 -2.58 -5.88 -14.61
N ASN A 270 -3.45 -5.69 -15.58
CA ASN A 270 -4.79 -5.14 -15.42
C ASN A 270 -5.83 -6.23 -15.16
N GLY A 271 -5.56 -7.47 -15.57
CA GLY A 271 -6.40 -8.61 -15.24
C GLY A 271 -6.39 -8.94 -13.76
N VAL A 272 -7.40 -9.65 -13.28
CA VAL A 272 -7.34 -10.36 -12.00
C VAL A 272 -7.37 -11.83 -12.33
N VAL A 273 -6.36 -12.58 -11.88
CA VAL A 273 -6.35 -14.04 -12.03
C VAL A 273 -7.25 -14.61 -10.93
N LYS A 274 -8.42 -15.13 -11.33
CA LYS A 274 -9.35 -15.86 -10.47
C LYS A 274 -9.41 -17.30 -10.95
N ASN A 275 -9.39 -18.25 -10.03
CA ASN A 275 -9.35 -19.69 -10.33
C ASN A 275 -8.23 -20.04 -11.34
N PRO A 276 -6.96 -19.70 -11.05
CA PRO A 276 -5.82 -20.06 -11.90
C PRO A 276 -5.63 -21.57 -12.06
#